data_AF-A0A1M5L417-F1
#
_entry.id   AF-A0A1M5L417-F1
#
_cell.length_a   1.000
_cell.length_b   1.000
_cell.length_c   1.000
_cell.angle_alpha   90.00
_cell.angle_beta   90.00
_cell.angle_gamma   90.00
#
_symmetry.space_group_name_H-M   'P 1'
#
loop_
_entity.id
_entity.type
_entity.pdbx_description
1 polymer ?
#
loop_
_entity_poly.entity_id
_entity_poly.type
_entity_poly.pdbx_seq_one_letter_code
_entity_poly.pdbx_strand_id
1 'polypeptide(L)'
;MSFNLQPPYFQRLGSFLIIKEVGGVVVCKWKFYVFVLLAYFVTPVKSSGSVPESVLTGKSFTVNMPGDEEDPDAGGGGDDNKCDTDPNTPGDQCTFRAAIQNHNANRHLDLNTISFNIDTKALGLERVIIKVGSTGLGALPPILGAVNIQGLNSGSPPEAVGRIELDGSMAGNNAIGLRLLGGNCHISFFVIHSFSSHGIYISGTPPPGEGGHRLESN
;
A
#
# COMPACT_ATOMS: atom_id res chain seq x y z
N MET A 1 -14.18 -9.08 -14.82
CA MET A 1 -15.52 -9.62 -14.51
C MET A 1 -16.55 -8.58 -14.90
N SER A 2 -17.41 -8.88 -15.89
CA SER A 2 -18.45 -7.96 -16.35
C SER A 2 -19.76 -8.27 -15.63
N PHE A 3 -20.34 -7.29 -14.95
CA PHE A 3 -21.68 -7.42 -14.37
C PHE A 3 -22.74 -6.99 -15.40
N ASN A 4 -23.50 -7.97 -15.88
CA ASN A 4 -24.71 -7.77 -16.66
C ASN A 4 -25.85 -7.43 -15.69
N LEU A 5 -26.32 -6.18 -15.70
CA LEU A 5 -27.54 -5.80 -14.99
C LEU A 5 -28.71 -5.90 -15.97
N GLN A 6 -29.56 -6.90 -15.76
CA GLN A 6 -30.82 -7.06 -16.49
C GLN A 6 -31.85 -6.03 -15.97
N PRO A 7 -32.55 -5.29 -16.86
CA PRO A 7 -33.59 -4.37 -16.43
C PRO A 7 -34.87 -5.12 -15.98
N PRO A 8 -35.64 -4.57 -15.03
CA PRO A 8 -36.86 -5.21 -14.54
C PRO A 8 -37.96 -5.20 -15.62
N TYR A 9 -38.64 -6.35 -15.71
CA TYR A 9 -39.77 -6.62 -16.59
C TYR A 9 -40.98 -5.74 -16.23
N PHE A 10 -41.31 -4.78 -17.10
CA PHE A 10 -42.58 -4.04 -17.01
C PHE A 10 -43.69 -4.87 -17.65
N GLN A 11 -44.63 -5.43 -16.86
CA GLN A 11 -45.82 -6.05 -17.42
C GLN A 11 -46.86 -4.98 -17.78
N ARG A 12 -47.21 -4.90 -19.06
CA ARG A 12 -48.18 -3.97 -19.63
C ARG A 12 -49.60 -4.41 -19.27
N LEU A 13 -50.35 -3.57 -18.56
CA LEU A 13 -51.77 -3.76 -18.25
C LEU A 13 -52.60 -3.78 -19.55
N GLY A 14 -53.19 -4.94 -19.88
CA GLY A 14 -54.16 -5.09 -20.95
C GLY A 14 -55.56 -5.27 -20.39
N SER A 15 -56.48 -4.37 -20.74
CA SER A 15 -57.93 -4.55 -20.53
C SER A 15 -58.52 -5.17 -21.80
N PHE A 16 -59.27 -6.26 -21.69
CA PHE A 16 -60.00 -6.84 -22.82
C PHE A 16 -61.51 -6.80 -22.58
N LEU A 17 -62.24 -6.19 -23.51
CA LEU A 17 -63.69 -6.15 -23.58
C LEU A 17 -64.16 -7.34 -24.42
N ILE A 18 -64.98 -8.23 -23.85
CA ILE A 18 -65.60 -9.32 -24.60
C ILE A 18 -67.05 -8.92 -24.89
N ILE A 19 -67.36 -8.71 -26.17
CA ILE A 19 -68.72 -8.47 -26.65
C ILE A 19 -69.22 -9.79 -27.24
N LYS A 20 -70.37 -10.27 -26.77
CA LYS A 20 -71.05 -11.44 -27.34
C LYS A 20 -72.51 -11.08 -27.61
N GLU A 21 -72.92 -11.24 -28.86
CA GLU A 21 -74.28 -10.97 -29.32
C GLU A 21 -75.07 -12.28 -29.35
N VAL A 22 -76.25 -12.30 -28.71
CA VAL A 22 -77.15 -13.47 -28.72
C VAL A 22 -78.57 -12.94 -28.90
N GLY A 23 -79.17 -13.19 -30.06
CA GLY A 23 -80.58 -12.87 -30.32
C GLY A 23 -80.91 -11.37 -30.38
N GLY A 24 -80.02 -10.53 -30.92
CA GLY A 24 -80.29 -9.11 -31.19
C GLY A 24 -80.26 -8.18 -29.97
N VAL A 25 -79.78 -8.64 -28.81
CA VAL A 25 -79.57 -7.80 -27.63
C VAL A 25 -78.10 -7.86 -27.23
N VAL A 26 -77.46 -6.69 -27.10
CA VAL A 26 -76.06 -6.57 -26.67
C VAL A 26 -76.01 -6.52 -25.14
N VAL A 27 -75.37 -7.53 -24.54
CA VAL A 27 -75.17 -7.59 -23.09
C VAL A 27 -73.68 -7.38 -22.78
N CYS A 28 -73.35 -6.22 -22.22
CA CYS A 28 -72.00 -5.92 -21.72
C CYS A 28 -71.87 -6.41 -20.28
N LYS A 29 -71.07 -7.46 -20.04
CA LYS A 29 -70.68 -7.88 -18.69
C LYS A 29 -69.28 -7.36 -18.36
N TRP A 30 -69.21 -6.42 -17.44
CA TRP A 30 -67.97 -5.93 -16.87
C TRP A 30 -67.55 -6.84 -15.71
N LYS A 31 -66.40 -7.50 -15.84
CA LYS A 31 -65.77 -8.23 -14.74
C LYS A 31 -64.67 -7.38 -14.16
N PHE A 32 -64.89 -6.82 -12.98
CA PHE A 32 -63.83 -6.25 -12.18
C PHE A 32 -63.10 -7.36 -11.42
N TYR A 33 -61.81 -7.54 -11.71
CA TYR A 33 -60.94 -8.30 -10.83
C TYR A 33 -60.46 -7.37 -9.72
N VAL A 34 -60.95 -7.59 -8.50
CA VAL A 34 -60.37 -7.00 -7.29
C VAL A 34 -59.10 -7.78 -6.98
N PHE A 35 -57.96 -7.27 -7.42
CA PHE A 35 -56.67 -7.76 -6.94
C PHE A 35 -56.44 -7.20 -5.53
N VAL A 36 -56.46 -8.09 -4.53
CA VAL A 36 -55.98 -7.77 -3.18
C VAL A 36 -54.48 -7.50 -3.31
N LEU A 37 -54.12 -6.22 -3.29
CA LEU A 37 -52.75 -5.75 -3.21
C LEU A 37 -52.22 -6.16 -1.82
N LEU A 38 -51.50 -7.28 -1.74
CA LEU A 38 -50.61 -7.53 -0.62
C LEU A 38 -49.53 -6.45 -0.68
N ALA A 39 -49.72 -5.37 0.09
CA ALA A 39 -48.69 -4.40 0.33
C ALA A 39 -47.58 -5.11 1.15
N TYR A 40 -46.60 -5.67 0.46
CA TYR A 40 -45.31 -5.94 1.06
C TYR A 40 -44.77 -4.57 1.48
N PHE A 41 -44.83 -4.27 2.77
CA PHE A 41 -43.99 -3.25 3.36
C PHE A 41 -42.55 -3.71 3.16
N VAL A 42 -41.95 -3.29 2.04
CA VAL A 42 -40.50 -3.28 1.90
C VAL A 42 -40.03 -2.21 2.87
N THR A 43 -39.77 -2.62 4.11
CA THR A 43 -38.97 -1.78 4.99
C THR A 43 -37.63 -1.60 4.29
N PRO A 44 -37.12 -0.36 4.16
CA PRO A 44 -35.75 -0.17 3.72
C PRO A 44 -34.88 -0.84 4.77
N VAL A 45 -34.40 -2.06 4.49
CA VAL A 45 -33.28 -2.62 5.22
C VAL A 45 -32.15 -1.66 4.96
N LYS A 46 -31.87 -0.80 5.94
CA LYS A 46 -30.64 -0.03 6.03
C LYS A 46 -29.55 -1.09 6.17
N SER A 47 -29.10 -1.63 5.04
CA SER A 47 -27.90 -2.44 4.98
C SER A 47 -26.77 -1.47 5.30
N SER A 48 -26.49 -1.33 6.60
CA SER A 48 -25.19 -0.93 7.09
C SER A 48 -24.24 -2.08 6.76
N GLY A 49 -24.01 -2.29 5.46
CA GLY A 49 -22.86 -3.01 4.99
C GLY A 49 -21.67 -2.19 5.44
N SER A 50 -21.15 -2.50 6.62
CA SER A 50 -19.76 -2.24 6.92
C SER A 50 -19.00 -2.86 5.75
N VAL A 51 -18.48 -2.01 4.87
CA VAL A 51 -17.43 -2.41 3.93
C VAL A 51 -16.42 -3.16 4.80
N PRO A 52 -16.10 -4.45 4.53
CA PRO A 52 -15.11 -5.14 5.31
C PRO A 52 -13.87 -4.25 5.27
N GLU A 53 -13.45 -3.79 6.45
CA GLU A 53 -12.21 -3.07 6.62
C GLU A 53 -11.15 -3.96 5.98
N SER A 54 -10.63 -3.52 4.83
CA SER A 54 -9.58 -4.24 4.13
C SER A 54 -8.48 -4.44 5.16
N VAL A 55 -8.25 -5.69 5.57
CA VAL A 55 -7.19 -6.02 6.50
C VAL A 55 -5.90 -5.69 5.75
N LEU A 56 -5.37 -4.49 6.00
CA LEU A 56 -4.15 -4.01 5.39
C LEU A 56 -3.05 -5.02 5.74
N THR A 57 -2.58 -5.75 4.75
CA THR A 57 -1.45 -6.65 4.90
C THR A 57 -0.16 -5.84 4.79
N GLY A 58 0.76 -6.03 5.72
CA GLY A 58 1.98 -5.22 5.77
C GLY A 58 3.05 -5.82 6.67
N LYS A 59 4.30 -5.62 6.28
CA LYS A 59 5.48 -5.94 7.10
C LYS A 59 6.10 -4.64 7.63
N SER A 60 6.68 -4.74 8.82
CA SER A 60 7.43 -3.64 9.43
C SER A 60 8.89 -4.04 9.57
N PHE A 61 9.79 -3.19 9.08
CA PHE A 61 11.24 -3.36 9.18
C PHE A 61 11.81 -2.23 10.02
N THR A 62 12.57 -2.56 11.05
CA THR A 62 13.17 -1.58 11.96
C THR A 62 14.67 -1.54 11.72
N VAL A 63 15.15 -0.47 11.10
CA VAL A 63 16.58 -0.21 10.90
C VAL A 63 17.20 0.15 12.24
N ASN A 64 18.21 -0.59 12.68
CA ASN A 64 18.87 -0.39 13.97
C ASN A 64 20.40 -0.22 13.87
N MET A 65 20.95 -0.29 12.65
CA MET A 65 22.34 0.04 12.39
C MET A 65 22.48 1.07 11.26
N PRO A 66 23.46 1.99 11.33
CA PRO A 66 23.71 3.00 10.29
C PRO A 66 24.53 2.48 9.10
N GLY A 67 24.83 1.18 9.07
CA GLY A 67 25.61 0.52 8.03
C GLY A 67 24.91 0.48 6.66
N ASP A 68 25.60 -0.09 5.69
CA ASP A 68 25.15 -0.23 4.29
C ASP A 68 25.33 -1.67 3.77
N GLU A 69 25.38 -2.64 4.67
CA GLU A 69 25.43 -4.07 4.39
C GLU A 69 24.09 -4.54 3.79
N GLU A 70 24.15 -5.57 2.95
CA GLU A 70 22.97 -6.25 2.42
C GLU A 70 22.47 -7.33 3.38
N ASP A 71 21.19 -7.66 3.23
CA ASP A 71 20.62 -8.86 3.84
C ASP A 71 20.95 -10.09 2.96
N PRO A 72 21.67 -11.10 3.47
CA PRO A 72 22.09 -12.25 2.67
C PRO A 72 20.98 -13.16 2.14
N ASP A 73 19.79 -13.16 2.75
CA ASP A 73 18.70 -14.08 2.38
C ASP A 73 17.39 -13.40 1.94
N ALA A 74 17.33 -12.07 1.98
CA ALA A 74 16.18 -11.29 1.49
C ALA A 74 15.70 -11.68 0.08
N GLY A 75 14.42 -12.06 -0.02
CA GLY A 75 13.73 -12.35 -1.29
C GLY A 75 14.12 -13.65 -1.99
N GLY A 76 14.97 -14.48 -1.37
CA GLY A 76 15.37 -15.80 -1.87
C GLY A 76 14.47 -16.94 -1.37
N GLY A 77 14.76 -18.17 -1.82
CA GLY A 77 14.09 -19.37 -1.30
C GLY A 77 14.40 -19.71 0.17
N GLY A 78 15.35 -18.98 0.77
CA GLY A 78 15.73 -19.06 2.17
C GLY A 78 15.35 -17.84 3.01
N ASP A 79 14.57 -16.90 2.46
CA ASP A 79 14.14 -15.66 3.12
C ASP A 79 13.43 -15.97 4.44
N ASP A 80 14.04 -15.56 5.56
CA ASP A 80 13.53 -15.80 6.90
C ASP A 80 12.51 -14.73 7.34
N ASN A 81 12.21 -13.77 6.44
CA ASN A 81 11.34 -12.62 6.62
C ASN A 81 11.80 -11.67 7.74
N LYS A 82 13.08 -11.66 8.07
CA LYS A 82 13.71 -10.71 8.98
C LYS A 82 14.68 -9.84 8.20
N CYS A 83 14.97 -8.70 8.80
CA CYS A 83 16.02 -7.83 8.30
C CYS A 83 17.26 -8.08 9.15
N ASP A 84 18.16 -8.91 8.64
CA ASP A 84 19.35 -9.30 9.38
C ASP A 84 20.58 -9.45 8.48
N THR A 85 21.55 -8.57 8.68
CA THR A 85 22.78 -8.55 7.88
C THR A 85 23.83 -9.56 8.35
N ASP A 86 23.70 -10.11 9.57
CA ASP A 86 24.56 -11.20 10.07
C ASP A 86 23.75 -12.23 10.86
N PRO A 87 23.21 -13.26 10.20
CA PRO A 87 22.42 -14.33 10.84
C PRO A 87 23.15 -15.11 11.95
N ASN A 88 24.48 -14.97 12.08
CA ASN A 88 25.25 -15.64 13.12
C ASN A 88 25.38 -14.81 14.39
N THR A 89 25.09 -13.51 14.32
CA THR A 89 25.16 -12.61 15.46
C THR A 89 23.79 -12.52 16.15
N PRO A 90 23.69 -12.71 17.48
CA PRO A 90 22.41 -12.66 18.16
C PRO A 90 21.68 -11.31 18.05
N GLY A 91 20.41 -11.37 17.67
CA GLY A 91 19.56 -10.21 17.42
C GLY A 91 19.44 -9.94 15.92
N ASP A 92 18.56 -9.03 15.50
CA ASP A 92 18.43 -8.68 14.09
C ASP A 92 19.31 -7.44 13.80
N GLN A 93 20.28 -7.51 12.89
CA GLN A 93 21.12 -6.36 12.50
C GLN A 93 20.61 -5.78 11.19
N CYS A 94 19.70 -4.81 11.29
CA CYS A 94 19.01 -4.27 10.13
C CYS A 94 19.61 -2.93 9.70
N THR A 95 20.20 -2.90 8.51
CA THR A 95 20.60 -1.67 7.81
C THR A 95 19.44 -1.14 6.96
N PHE A 96 19.54 0.10 6.49
CA PHE A 96 18.51 0.66 5.61
C PHE A 96 18.48 -0.04 4.23
N ARG A 97 19.63 -0.49 3.72
CA ARG A 97 19.71 -1.29 2.49
C ARG A 97 19.00 -2.63 2.65
N ALA A 98 19.30 -3.35 3.72
CA ALA A 98 18.65 -4.61 4.08
C ALA A 98 17.13 -4.45 4.22
N ALA A 99 16.67 -3.39 4.87
CA ALA A 99 15.24 -3.09 5.00
C ALA A 99 14.55 -2.86 3.65
N ILE A 100 15.21 -2.18 2.69
CA ILE A 100 14.69 -2.00 1.33
C ILE A 100 14.64 -3.34 0.58
N GLN A 101 15.66 -4.19 0.73
CA GLN A 101 15.68 -5.52 0.09
C GLN A 101 14.52 -6.39 0.58
N ASN A 102 14.33 -6.45 1.90
CA ASN A 102 13.22 -7.15 2.54
C ASN A 102 11.84 -6.59 2.17
N HIS A 103 11.71 -5.27 2.11
CA HIS A 103 10.52 -4.61 1.58
C HIS A 103 10.22 -5.06 0.14
N ASN A 104 11.25 -5.09 -0.70
CA ASN A 104 11.10 -5.48 -2.11
C ASN A 104 10.71 -6.95 -2.28
N ALA A 105 11.14 -7.84 -1.39
CA ALA A 105 10.65 -9.22 -1.33
C ALA A 105 9.15 -9.28 -0.98
N ASN A 106 8.71 -8.40 -0.08
CA ASN A 106 7.34 -8.28 0.42
C ASN A 106 6.50 -7.22 -0.32
N ARG A 107 6.90 -6.80 -1.52
CA ARG A 107 6.29 -5.68 -2.27
C ARG A 107 4.83 -5.91 -2.73
N HIS A 108 4.33 -7.14 -2.57
CA HIS A 108 2.99 -7.56 -2.95
C HIS A 108 1.96 -7.37 -1.82
N LEU A 109 2.41 -6.99 -0.63
CA LEU A 109 1.55 -6.61 0.50
C LEU A 109 1.02 -5.18 0.32
N ASP A 110 -0.07 -4.84 1.01
CA ASP A 110 -0.77 -3.57 0.83
C ASP A 110 0.05 -2.36 1.28
N LEU A 111 0.70 -2.43 2.44
CA LEU A 111 1.56 -1.35 2.94
C LEU A 111 2.65 -1.87 3.88
N ASN A 112 3.90 -1.82 3.41
CA ASN A 112 5.05 -2.06 4.28
C ASN A 112 5.50 -0.76 4.96
N THR A 113 6.14 -0.89 6.13
CA THR A 113 6.69 0.23 6.88
C THR A 113 8.17 0.02 7.16
N ILE A 114 8.98 1.06 6.98
CA ILE A 114 10.38 1.10 7.39
C ILE A 114 10.54 2.23 8.42
N SER A 115 11.01 1.88 9.61
CA SER A 115 11.27 2.80 10.73
C SER A 115 12.73 2.69 11.18
N PHE A 116 13.19 3.67 11.95
CA PHE A 116 14.56 3.71 12.46
C PHE A 116 14.58 3.72 13.99
N ASN A 117 15.39 2.84 14.56
CA ASN A 117 15.65 2.68 15.98
C ASN A 117 17.14 2.38 16.18
N ILE A 118 17.98 3.38 15.88
CA ILE A 118 19.43 3.27 15.98
C ILE A 118 19.86 3.83 17.34
N ASP A 119 20.54 3.00 18.15
CA ASP A 119 21.11 3.41 19.43
C ASP A 119 22.38 4.24 19.21
N THR A 120 22.19 5.54 19.03
CA THR A 120 23.27 6.49 18.81
C THR A 120 24.26 6.55 19.98
N LYS A 121 23.80 6.39 21.22
CA LYS A 121 24.70 6.42 22.38
C LYS A 121 25.54 5.16 22.50
N ALA A 122 24.95 3.99 22.28
CA ALA A 122 25.71 2.74 22.25
C ALA A 122 26.77 2.75 21.14
N LEU A 123 26.48 3.39 20.01
CA LEU A 123 27.39 3.52 18.88
C LEU A 123 28.33 4.73 18.96
N GLY A 124 28.19 5.60 19.97
CA GLY A 124 29.00 6.82 20.11
C GLY A 124 28.79 7.85 18.99
N LEU A 125 27.58 7.91 18.43
CA LEU A 125 27.19 8.80 17.34
C LEU A 125 26.45 10.02 17.88
N GLU A 126 26.75 11.20 17.33
CA GLU A 126 25.97 12.43 17.60
C GLU A 126 24.75 12.54 16.69
N ARG A 127 24.84 12.01 15.47
CA ARG A 127 23.77 12.00 14.47
C ARG A 127 23.82 10.73 13.65
N VAL A 128 22.68 10.34 13.09
CA VAL A 128 22.59 9.15 12.23
C VAL A 128 22.87 9.53 10.79
N ILE A 129 24.05 9.16 10.31
CA ILE A 129 24.44 9.27 8.89
C ILE A 129 24.60 7.87 8.34
N ILE A 130 23.82 7.55 7.31
CA ILE A 130 23.95 6.32 6.53
C ILE A 130 24.79 6.65 5.30
N LYS A 131 26.01 6.11 5.26
CA LYS A 131 26.94 6.30 4.14
C LYS A 131 26.64 5.29 3.04
N VAL A 132 25.80 5.70 2.09
CA VAL A 132 25.38 4.85 0.98
C VAL A 132 26.57 4.58 0.06
N GLY A 133 26.81 3.30 -0.21
CA GLY A 133 27.93 2.79 -1.00
C GLY A 133 29.21 2.54 -0.19
N SER A 134 29.20 2.73 1.13
CA SER A 134 30.40 2.55 1.98
C SER A 134 30.95 1.12 1.98
N THR A 135 30.11 0.14 1.68
CA THR A 135 30.45 -1.28 1.52
C THR A 135 30.88 -1.65 0.09
N GLY A 136 30.90 -0.69 -0.84
CA GLY A 136 31.19 -0.93 -2.26
C GLY A 136 29.99 -1.41 -3.09
N LEU A 137 28.80 -1.52 -2.48
CA LEU A 137 27.56 -1.94 -3.14
C LEU A 137 26.92 -0.84 -4.02
N GLY A 138 27.46 0.39 -3.99
CA GLY A 138 26.96 1.51 -4.77
C GLY A 138 25.63 2.09 -4.24
N ALA A 139 24.77 2.56 -5.15
CA ALA A 139 23.47 3.15 -4.80
C ALA A 139 22.54 2.17 -4.06
N LEU A 140 21.55 2.70 -3.33
CA LEU A 140 20.52 1.88 -2.68
C LEU A 140 19.67 1.14 -3.73
N PRO A 141 19.14 -0.05 -3.39
CA PRO A 141 18.20 -0.75 -4.27
C PRO A 141 16.95 0.12 -4.52
N PRO A 142 16.30 0.01 -5.70
CA PRO A 142 15.06 0.74 -5.96
C PRO A 142 13.93 0.22 -5.08
N ILE A 143 12.98 1.08 -4.72
CA ILE A 143 11.78 0.72 -3.98
C ILE A 143 10.69 0.29 -4.97
N LEU A 144 10.29 -0.98 -4.93
CA LEU A 144 9.44 -1.62 -5.95
C LEU A 144 7.95 -1.69 -5.60
N GLY A 145 7.56 -1.37 -4.36
CA GLY A 145 6.17 -1.45 -3.87
C GLY A 145 5.82 -0.33 -2.90
N ALA A 146 4.54 -0.27 -2.49
CA ALA A 146 4.03 0.74 -1.57
C ALA A 146 4.70 0.62 -0.19
N VAL A 147 5.24 1.74 0.29
CA VAL A 147 5.99 1.79 1.54
C VAL A 147 5.78 3.11 2.27
N ASN A 148 5.69 3.03 3.60
CA ASN A 148 5.82 4.17 4.48
C ASN A 148 7.22 4.18 5.10
N ILE A 149 8.01 5.21 4.82
CA ILE A 149 9.36 5.38 5.37
C ILE A 149 9.39 6.68 6.18
N GLN A 150 9.67 6.54 7.47
CA GLN A 150 9.82 7.66 8.38
C GLN A 150 11.30 7.83 8.70
N GLY A 151 11.97 8.79 8.07
CA GLY A 151 13.37 9.13 8.28
C GLY A 151 13.62 9.85 9.61
N LEU A 152 12.96 9.43 10.70
CA LEU A 152 13.15 9.93 12.05
C LEU A 152 13.68 8.79 12.92
N ASN A 153 14.81 9.00 13.58
CA ASN A 153 15.33 8.03 14.54
C ASN A 153 14.49 8.06 15.82
N SER A 154 13.95 6.91 16.21
CA SER A 154 13.28 6.73 17.51
C SER A 154 14.14 5.97 18.54
N GLY A 155 15.43 5.77 18.22
CA GLY A 155 16.35 5.01 19.05
C GLY A 155 16.88 5.72 20.29
N SER A 156 17.73 5.00 21.02
CA SER A 156 18.28 5.45 22.30
C SER A 156 19.48 6.39 22.12
N PRO A 157 19.59 7.43 22.96
CA PRO A 157 18.61 7.85 23.95
C PRO A 157 17.47 8.65 23.29
N PRO A 158 16.26 8.73 23.89
CA PRO A 158 15.09 9.38 23.26
C PRO A 158 15.30 10.87 22.91
N GLU A 159 16.25 11.55 23.55
CA GLU A 159 16.65 12.91 23.22
C GLU A 159 17.49 13.03 21.93
N ALA A 160 18.00 11.92 21.40
CA ALA A 160 18.71 11.84 20.13
C ALA A 160 17.76 11.61 18.92
N VAL A 161 16.47 11.93 19.09
CA VAL A 161 15.51 11.97 17.98
C VAL A 161 16.02 12.97 16.94
N GLY A 162 16.39 12.45 15.78
CA GLY A 162 17.01 13.20 14.71
C GLY A 162 16.57 12.66 13.35
N ARG A 163 16.68 13.53 12.34
CA ARG A 163 16.47 13.13 10.94
C ARG A 163 17.58 12.16 10.51
N ILE A 164 17.21 11.16 9.72
CA ILE A 164 18.17 10.25 9.10
C ILE A 164 18.83 10.97 7.92
N GLU A 165 20.15 11.03 7.93
CA GLU A 165 20.97 11.62 6.86
C GLU A 165 21.46 10.51 5.92
N LEU A 166 21.12 10.59 4.64
CA LEU A 166 21.66 9.75 3.58
C LEU A 166 22.77 10.51 2.87
N ASP A 167 24.01 10.07 3.06
CA ASP A 167 25.20 10.59 2.38
C ASP A 167 25.56 9.67 1.21
N GLY A 168 25.35 10.18 0.00
CA GLY A 168 25.63 9.47 -1.25
C GLY A 168 27.05 9.61 -1.78
N SER A 169 27.98 10.21 -1.03
CA SER A 169 29.34 10.50 -1.50
C SER A 169 30.12 9.26 -1.97
N MET A 170 29.73 8.06 -1.51
CA MET A 170 30.34 6.77 -1.87
C MET A 170 29.46 5.90 -2.78
N ALA A 171 28.28 6.38 -3.21
CA ALA A 171 27.30 5.57 -3.92
C ALA A 171 27.68 5.27 -5.39
N GLY A 172 28.75 5.89 -5.91
CA GLY A 172 29.26 5.70 -7.26
C GLY A 172 28.69 6.69 -8.28
N ASN A 173 29.04 6.50 -9.56
CA ASN A 173 28.63 7.37 -10.66
C ASN A 173 27.14 7.19 -11.01
N ASN A 174 26.46 8.29 -11.32
CA ASN A 174 25.02 8.32 -11.61
C ASN A 174 24.14 7.75 -10.49
N ALA A 175 24.63 7.77 -9.26
CA ALA A 175 23.93 7.23 -8.10
C ALA A 175 22.73 8.10 -7.73
N ILE A 176 21.62 7.43 -7.43
CA ILE A 176 20.38 8.02 -6.96
C ILE A 176 20.23 7.65 -5.48
N GLY A 177 19.82 8.59 -4.63
CA GLY A 177 19.56 8.33 -3.22
C GLY A 177 18.39 7.39 -3.02
N LEU A 178 17.18 7.86 -3.32
CA LEU A 178 15.96 7.04 -3.27
C LEU A 178 15.33 6.95 -4.64
N ARG A 179 15.30 5.74 -5.21
CA ARG A 179 14.63 5.47 -6.48
C ARG A 179 13.28 4.80 -6.24
N LEU A 180 12.19 5.52 -6.50
CA LEU A 180 10.82 5.04 -6.26
C LEU A 180 10.23 4.55 -7.58
N LEU A 181 10.02 3.23 -7.68
CA LEU A 181 9.43 2.55 -8.84
C LEU A 181 8.03 1.99 -8.56
N GLY A 182 7.76 1.62 -7.30
CA GLY A 182 6.42 1.30 -6.80
C GLY A 182 5.52 2.54 -6.72
N GLY A 183 4.22 2.34 -6.47
CA GLY A 183 3.26 3.43 -6.22
C GLY A 183 3.05 3.66 -4.73
N ASN A 184 2.26 4.67 -4.36
CA ASN A 184 1.79 4.94 -3.00
C ASN A 184 2.90 4.96 -1.92
N CYS A 185 4.08 5.49 -2.24
CA CYS A 185 5.14 5.63 -1.24
C CYS A 185 4.94 6.91 -0.41
N HIS A 186 4.96 6.79 0.90
CA HIS A 186 5.03 7.92 1.84
C HIS A 186 6.45 7.98 2.40
N ILE A 187 7.18 9.05 2.12
CA ILE A 187 8.55 9.25 2.60
C ILE A 187 8.61 10.56 3.34
N SER A 188 9.12 10.53 4.57
CA SER A 188 9.18 11.71 5.42
C SER A 188 10.53 11.85 6.15
N PHE A 189 10.88 13.08 6.51
CA PHE A 189 11.96 13.43 7.46
C PHE A 189 13.41 13.05 7.09
N PHE A 190 13.71 12.64 5.85
CA PHE A 190 15.10 12.43 5.43
C PHE A 190 15.85 13.73 5.14
N VAL A 191 17.15 13.70 5.41
CA VAL A 191 18.14 14.60 4.78
C VAL A 191 18.89 13.77 3.74
N ILE A 192 18.88 14.18 2.47
CA ILE A 192 19.51 13.40 1.38
C ILE A 192 20.44 14.31 0.61
N HIS A 193 21.73 13.95 0.53
CA HIS A 193 22.72 14.78 -0.15
C HIS A 193 23.90 13.96 -0.71
N SER A 194 24.79 14.64 -1.42
CA SER A 194 26.04 14.07 -1.98
C SER A 194 25.88 12.92 -2.99
N PHE A 195 24.68 12.68 -3.52
CA PHE A 195 24.48 11.74 -4.62
C PHE A 195 24.93 12.35 -5.95
N SER A 196 25.60 11.57 -6.78
CA SER A 196 26.16 12.03 -8.06
C SER A 196 25.10 12.27 -9.16
N SER A 197 23.85 11.85 -8.94
CA SER A 197 22.72 12.09 -9.86
C SER A 197 21.57 12.85 -9.19
N HIS A 198 20.70 12.17 -8.45
CA HIS A 198 19.49 12.73 -7.85
C HIS A 198 19.41 12.30 -6.38
N GLY A 199 18.89 13.18 -5.52
CA GLY A 199 18.54 12.79 -4.14
C GLY A 199 17.38 11.80 -4.13
N ILE A 200 16.27 12.15 -4.79
CA ILE A 200 15.10 11.29 -4.97
C ILE A 200 14.74 11.27 -6.46
N TYR A 201 14.51 10.08 -7.01
CA TYR A 201 14.03 9.88 -8.38
C TYR A 201 12.74 9.07 -8.34
N ILE A 202 11.67 9.63 -8.91
CA ILE A 202 10.36 8.98 -8.99
C ILE A 202 10.11 8.62 -10.45
N SER A 203 9.96 7.34 -10.73
CA SER A 203 9.49 6.87 -12.04
C SER A 203 8.55 5.71 -11.82
N GLY A 204 7.24 5.96 -11.92
CA GLY A 204 6.25 4.89 -11.82
C GLY A 204 6.49 3.85 -12.90
N THR A 205 6.56 2.57 -12.50
CA THR A 205 6.40 1.45 -13.43
C THR A 205 4.95 0.94 -13.37
N PRO A 206 4.41 0.34 -14.44
CA PRO A 206 3.05 -0.18 -14.45
C PRO A 206 2.85 -1.24 -13.34
N PRO A 207 1.58 -1.61 -13.01
CA PRO A 207 1.10 -2.14 -11.74
C PRO A 207 2.05 -3.04 -10.90
N PRO A 208 2.07 -2.87 -9.57
CA PRO A 208 1.06 -2.18 -8.76
C PRO A 208 1.28 -0.65 -8.59
N GLY A 209 2.15 -0.03 -9.40
CA GLY A 209 2.48 1.39 -9.31
C GLY A 209 1.37 2.37 -9.71
N GLU A 210 0.33 2.51 -8.89
CA GLU A 210 -0.62 3.62 -8.97
C GLU A 210 -0.05 4.82 -8.19
N GLY A 211 0.47 5.83 -8.89
CA GLY A 211 0.86 7.17 -8.41
C GLY A 211 0.96 7.39 -6.88
N GLY A 212 0.30 8.44 -6.35
CA GLY A 212 0.06 8.58 -4.90
C GLY A 212 1.26 8.83 -3.99
N HIS A 213 2.43 9.17 -4.51
CA HIS A 213 3.59 9.47 -3.68
C HIS A 213 3.38 10.71 -2.80
N ARG A 214 3.76 10.60 -1.52
CA ARG A 214 3.77 11.70 -0.56
C ARG A 214 5.17 11.87 0.01
N LEU A 215 5.79 13.01 -0.28
CA LEU A 215 7.11 13.38 0.25
C LEU A 215 6.95 14.53 1.24
N GLU A 216 7.44 14.37 2.46
CA GLU A 216 7.28 15.37 3.53
C GLU A 216 8.58 15.69 4.25
N SER A 217 8.79 16.97 4.54
CA SER A 217 9.83 17.44 5.45
C SER A 217 9.12 18.42 6.38
N ASN A 218 8.73 17.97 7.59
CA ASN A 218 8.24 18.90 8.62
C ASN A 218 9.43 19.33 9.49
#